data_AF-A0AA36DKF7-F1
#
_entry.id   AF-A0AA36DKF7-F1
#
_cell.length_a   1.000
_cell.length_b   1.000
_cell.length_c   1.000
_cell.angle_alpha   90.00
_cell.angle_beta   90.00
_cell.angle_gamma   90.00
#
_symmetry.space_group_name_H-M   'P 1'
#
loop_
_entity.id
_entity.type
_entity.pdbx_description
1 polymer ?
#
loop_
_entity_poly.entity_id
_entity_poly.type
_entity_poly.pdbx_seq_one_letter_code
_entity_poly.pdbx_strand_id
1 'polypeptide(L)'
;MMLASSKSFVLKSMILSCFATLSVIFYGDRLRTENLEWQEAAFLAKNKSHILPPFIRYREQYLVIDKYRLATCQIEKIMSTIRGAIFCFLTDSKKFLEHNRTISNEPWKKKERFCKERSYVHEDLDKTLKNMGQDAVLFTIVRDPVERLISGFVDKCLR
;
A
#
# COMPACT_ATOMS: atom_id res chain seq x y z
N MET A 1 40.82 64.49 10.67
CA MET A 1 41.07 63.17 11.32
C MET A 1 39.74 62.70 11.88
N MET A 2 38.97 61.99 11.06
CA MET A 2 38.82 60.52 11.11
C MET A 2 38.22 60.03 12.43
N LEU A 3 37.02 59.43 12.34
CA LEU A 3 36.61 58.13 12.91
C LEU A 3 35.14 58.16 13.35
N ALA A 4 34.22 57.68 12.49
CA ALA A 4 32.96 57.04 12.91
C ALA A 4 32.23 56.37 11.72
N SER A 5 32.95 55.63 10.87
CA SER A 5 32.34 54.82 9.79
C SER A 5 32.87 53.39 9.86
N SER A 6 32.56 52.68 10.95
CA SER A 6 33.10 51.32 11.19
C SER A 6 32.06 50.30 11.69
N LYS A 7 30.96 50.71 12.32
CA LYS A 7 30.01 49.75 12.95
C LYS A 7 28.96 49.14 12.01
N SER A 8 28.65 49.77 10.87
CA SER A 8 27.64 49.28 9.91
C SER A 8 28.17 48.16 8.98
N PHE A 9 29.48 48.14 8.73
CA PHE A 9 30.10 47.22 7.77
C PHE A 9 30.29 45.81 8.33
N VAL A 10 30.63 45.71 9.63
CA VAL A 10 30.87 44.43 10.32
C VAL A 10 29.58 43.60 10.45
N LEU A 11 28.43 44.25 10.70
CA LEU A 11 27.14 43.58 10.87
C LEU A 11 26.60 43.01 9.55
N LYS A 12 26.79 43.73 8.42
CA LYS A 12 26.43 43.22 7.08
C LYS A 12 27.32 42.05 6.66
N SER A 13 28.60 42.06 7.05
CA SER A 13 29.54 40.97 6.75
C SER A 13 29.22 39.69 7.54
N MET A 14 28.80 39.80 8.81
CA MET A 14 28.45 38.62 9.63
C MET A 14 27.13 37.95 9.19
N ILE A 15 26.15 38.73 8.74
CA ILE A 15 24.87 38.17 8.26
C ILE A 15 25.09 37.42 6.94
N LEU A 16 25.90 37.97 6.02
CA LEU A 16 26.19 37.32 4.74
C LEU A 16 26.98 36.02 4.91
N SER A 17 27.90 35.95 5.89
CA SER A 17 28.63 34.71 6.19
C SER A 17 27.72 33.63 6.80
N CYS A 18 26.74 34.01 7.64
CA CYS A 18 25.77 33.06 8.20
C CYS A 18 24.82 32.50 7.13
N PHE A 19 24.36 33.32 6.18
CA PHE A 19 23.52 32.83 5.08
C PHE A 19 24.28 31.93 4.12
N ALA A 20 25.55 32.23 3.85
CA ALA A 20 26.40 31.39 3.01
C ALA A 20 26.69 30.01 3.65
N THR A 21 26.91 29.95 4.96
CA THR A 21 27.15 28.66 5.64
C THR A 21 25.88 27.82 5.78
N LEU A 22 24.73 28.43 6.09
CA LEU A 22 23.43 27.74 6.15
C LEU A 22 23.00 27.18 4.78
N SER A 23 23.23 27.93 3.70
CA SER A 23 22.94 27.45 2.34
C SER A 23 23.88 26.31 1.92
N VAL A 24 25.17 26.36 2.29
CA VAL A 24 26.10 25.25 2.02
C VAL A 24 25.75 23.98 2.80
N ILE A 25 25.29 24.09 4.05
CA ILE A 25 24.83 22.93 4.84
C ILE A 25 23.55 22.33 4.24
N PHE A 26 22.54 23.16 3.93
CA PHE A 26 21.29 22.69 3.33
C PHE A 26 21.47 22.09 1.92
N TYR A 27 22.36 22.64 1.09
CA TYR A 27 22.70 22.04 -0.21
C TYR A 27 23.55 20.78 -0.06
N GLY A 28 24.47 20.73 0.92
CA GLY A 28 25.31 19.58 1.21
C GLY A 28 24.51 18.36 1.69
N ASP A 29 23.51 18.58 2.55
CA ASP A 29 22.66 17.50 3.04
C ASP A 29 21.71 16.96 1.95
N ARG A 30 21.19 17.83 1.08
CA ARG A 30 20.33 17.43 -0.05
C ARG A 30 21.09 16.63 -1.11
N LEU A 31 22.32 17.05 -1.46
CA LEU A 31 23.18 16.31 -2.37
C LEU A 31 23.69 15.00 -1.76
N ARG A 32 23.87 14.95 -0.43
CA ARG A 32 24.24 13.70 0.26
C ARG A 32 23.10 12.68 0.26
N THR A 33 21.85 13.10 0.39
CA THR A 33 20.69 12.21 0.27
C THR A 33 20.49 11.68 -1.15
N GLU A 34 20.64 12.50 -2.18
CA GLU A 34 20.52 12.04 -3.58
C GLU A 34 21.61 11.01 -3.92
N ASN A 35 22.86 11.23 -3.49
CA ASN A 35 23.96 10.30 -3.80
C ASN A 35 23.89 8.95 -3.06
N LEU A 36 23.30 8.91 -1.85
CA LEU A 36 23.03 7.65 -1.13
C LEU A 36 21.92 6.83 -1.82
N GLU A 37 20.88 7.48 -2.32
CA GLU A 37 19.75 6.84 -3.02
C GLU A 37 20.20 6.15 -4.33
N TRP A 38 21.11 6.78 -5.09
CA TRP A 38 21.65 6.18 -6.32
C TRP A 38 22.66 5.06 -6.07
N GLN A 39 23.41 5.09 -4.96
CA GLN A 39 24.39 4.04 -4.65
C GLN A 39 23.71 2.72 -4.22
N GLU A 40 22.60 2.78 -3.49
CA GLU A 40 21.81 1.59 -3.14
C GLU A 40 21.09 0.99 -4.36
N ALA A 41 20.55 1.83 -5.26
CA ALA A 41 19.94 1.38 -6.51
C ALA A 41 20.97 0.70 -7.46
N ALA A 42 22.21 1.21 -7.48
CA ALA A 42 23.29 0.64 -8.29
C ALA A 42 23.81 -0.71 -7.75
N PHE A 43 23.79 -0.92 -6.42
CA PHE A 43 24.17 -2.20 -5.81
C PHE A 43 23.17 -3.31 -6.16
N LEU A 44 21.87 -3.00 -6.18
CA LEU A 44 20.82 -3.92 -6.60
C LEU A 44 20.92 -4.25 -8.11
N ALA A 45 21.37 -3.34 -8.96
CA ALA A 45 21.44 -3.57 -10.40
C ALA A 45 22.41 -4.67 -10.86
N LYS A 46 23.33 -5.13 -9.99
CA LYS A 46 24.45 -6.00 -10.38
C LYS A 46 24.11 -7.50 -10.47
N ASN A 47 22.96 -7.94 -9.96
CA ASN A 47 22.51 -9.33 -10.09
C ASN A 47 20.99 -9.44 -10.29
N LYS A 48 20.53 -9.02 -11.48
CA LYS A 48 19.09 -8.90 -11.83
C LYS A 48 18.31 -10.22 -11.81
N SER A 49 18.98 -11.37 -11.78
CA SER A 49 18.33 -12.69 -11.74
C SER A 49 17.60 -12.97 -10.42
N HIS A 50 17.95 -12.27 -9.34
CA HIS A 50 17.38 -12.48 -8.00
C HIS A 50 16.47 -11.34 -7.53
N ILE A 51 16.24 -10.34 -8.38
CA ILE A 51 15.42 -9.17 -8.02
C ILE A 51 14.05 -9.31 -8.66
N LEU A 52 13.02 -9.25 -7.81
CA LEU A 52 11.64 -9.19 -8.25
C LEU A 52 11.46 -7.96 -9.15
N PRO A 53 10.98 -8.13 -10.39
CA PRO A 53 10.79 -7.00 -11.28
C PRO A 53 9.79 -6.02 -10.67
N PRO A 54 10.02 -4.70 -10.82
CA PRO A 54 9.08 -3.70 -10.36
C PRO A 54 7.76 -3.82 -11.13
N PHE A 55 6.65 -3.52 -10.45
CA PHE A 55 5.30 -3.46 -11.05
C PHE A 55 4.79 -4.75 -11.70
N ILE A 56 5.04 -5.91 -11.10
CA ILE A 56 4.38 -7.16 -11.51
C ILE A 56 2.87 -7.10 -11.23
N ARG A 57 2.07 -7.46 -12.24
CA ARG A 57 0.65 -7.78 -12.05
C ARG A 57 0.55 -9.10 -11.29
N TYR A 58 0.45 -9.00 -9.96
CA TYR A 58 0.45 -10.18 -9.10
C TYR A 58 -0.85 -10.96 -9.23
N ARG A 59 -1.99 -10.31 -8.92
CA ARG A 59 -3.30 -10.95 -8.96
C ARG A 59 -4.39 -9.88 -8.87
N GLU A 60 -5.30 -9.88 -9.83
CA GLU A 60 -6.47 -9.00 -9.86
C GLU A 60 -7.69 -9.86 -9.53
N GLN A 61 -8.23 -9.69 -8.32
CA GLN A 61 -9.45 -10.37 -7.90
C GLN A 61 -10.40 -9.38 -7.29
N TYR A 62 -11.66 -9.50 -7.65
CA TYR A 62 -12.75 -8.64 -7.20
C TYR A 62 -13.75 -9.52 -6.47
N LEU A 63 -14.11 -9.14 -5.26
CA LEU A 63 -15.24 -9.75 -4.57
C LEU A 63 -16.49 -8.97 -4.94
N VAL A 64 -17.52 -9.68 -5.37
CA VAL A 64 -18.74 -9.11 -5.96
C VAL A 64 -19.95 -9.77 -5.32
N ILE A 65 -20.93 -8.96 -4.93
CA ILE A 65 -22.25 -9.43 -4.51
C ILE A 65 -23.30 -8.67 -5.31
N ASP A 66 -23.82 -9.32 -6.36
CA ASP A 66 -24.81 -8.74 -7.26
C ASP A 66 -26.08 -8.29 -6.52
N LYS A 67 -26.53 -9.06 -5.53
CA LYS A 67 -27.71 -8.76 -4.70
C LYS A 67 -27.65 -7.38 -4.06
N TYR A 68 -26.47 -6.93 -3.64
CA TYR A 68 -26.28 -5.63 -3.00
C TYR A 68 -25.61 -4.60 -3.92
N ARG A 69 -25.32 -4.99 -5.16
CA ARG A 69 -24.53 -4.21 -6.12
C ARG A 69 -23.20 -3.75 -5.51
N LEU A 70 -22.55 -4.62 -4.74
CA LEU A 70 -21.28 -4.33 -4.05
C LEU A 70 -20.11 -5.00 -4.75
N ALA A 71 -19.05 -4.24 -5.00
CA ALA A 71 -17.79 -4.76 -5.55
C ALA A 71 -16.58 -4.19 -4.80
N THR A 72 -15.54 -5.00 -4.61
CA THR A 72 -14.30 -4.56 -3.96
C THR A 72 -13.10 -5.35 -4.47
N CYS A 73 -11.95 -4.69 -4.61
CA CYS A 73 -10.70 -5.38 -4.94
C CYS A 73 -10.16 -6.15 -3.74
N GLN A 74 -9.82 -7.42 -3.95
CA GLN A 74 -9.22 -8.31 -2.98
C GLN A 74 -7.71 -8.05 -2.90
N ILE A 75 -7.34 -7.04 -2.13
CA ILE A 75 -5.94 -6.75 -1.82
C ILE A 75 -5.52 -7.57 -0.60
N GLU A 76 -4.37 -8.22 -0.67
CA GLU A 76 -3.89 -9.06 0.43
C GLU A 76 -3.36 -8.24 1.62
N LYS A 77 -3.47 -8.84 2.80
CA LYS A 77 -2.97 -8.33 4.10
C LYS A 77 -3.59 -7.01 4.56
N ILE A 78 -4.76 -6.69 4.01
CA ILE A 78 -5.63 -5.60 4.45
C ILE A 78 -6.97 -6.16 4.94
N MET A 79 -6.89 -7.07 5.92
CA MET A 79 -8.05 -7.82 6.43
C MET A 79 -8.70 -8.71 5.34
N SER A 80 -7.88 -9.25 4.42
CA SER A 80 -8.33 -10.06 3.27
C SER A 80 -9.08 -11.34 3.67
N THR A 81 -8.73 -11.97 4.79
CA THR A 81 -9.42 -13.16 5.33
C THR A 81 -10.85 -12.83 5.77
N ILE A 82 -11.01 -11.82 6.62
CA ILE A 82 -12.33 -11.41 7.14
C ILE A 82 -13.20 -10.91 6.01
N ARG A 83 -12.64 -10.18 5.04
CA ARG A 83 -13.40 -9.74 3.85
C ARG A 83 -13.95 -10.93 3.06
N GLY A 84 -13.13 -11.95 2.81
CA GLY A 84 -13.62 -13.17 2.17
C GLY A 84 -14.74 -13.85 2.96
N ALA A 85 -14.68 -13.83 4.30
CA ALA A 85 -15.74 -14.37 5.15
C ALA A 85 -17.03 -13.53 5.09
N ILE A 86 -16.92 -12.20 5.07
CA ILE A 86 -18.07 -11.29 4.90
C ILE A 86 -18.74 -11.54 3.55
N PHE A 87 -17.97 -11.60 2.45
CA PHE A 87 -18.55 -11.85 1.12
C PHE A 87 -19.17 -13.25 1.02
N CYS A 88 -18.56 -14.25 1.66
CA CYS A 88 -19.16 -15.58 1.78
C CYS A 88 -20.52 -15.52 2.52
N PHE A 89 -20.59 -14.83 3.65
CA PHE A 89 -21.83 -14.61 4.40
C PHE A 89 -22.87 -13.83 3.59
N LEU A 90 -22.48 -12.79 2.85
CA LEU A 90 -23.39 -12.00 2.03
C LEU A 90 -23.93 -12.77 0.81
N THR A 91 -23.19 -13.79 0.35
CA THR A 91 -23.62 -14.64 -0.77
C THR A 91 -24.79 -15.54 -0.37
N ASP A 92 -24.67 -16.25 0.76
CA ASP A 92 -25.71 -17.13 1.29
C ASP A 92 -25.72 -17.08 2.82
N SER A 93 -26.33 -16.03 3.36
CA SER A 93 -26.36 -15.79 4.81
C SER A 93 -27.12 -16.88 5.55
N LYS A 94 -28.16 -17.45 4.92
CA LYS A 94 -28.97 -18.51 5.52
C LYS A 94 -28.13 -19.76 5.74
N LYS A 95 -27.48 -20.30 4.70
CA LYS A 95 -26.65 -21.49 4.88
C LYS A 95 -25.45 -21.22 5.78
N PHE A 96 -24.87 -20.02 5.74
CA PHE A 96 -23.75 -19.67 6.62
C PHE A 96 -24.15 -19.74 8.11
N LEU A 97 -25.33 -19.22 8.46
CA LEU A 97 -25.85 -19.26 9.84
C LEU A 97 -26.31 -20.66 10.25
N GLU A 98 -26.94 -21.42 9.35
CA GLU A 98 -27.37 -22.81 9.62
C GLU A 98 -26.20 -23.73 9.97
N HIS A 99 -25.00 -23.46 9.44
CA HIS A 99 -23.78 -24.20 9.77
C HIS A 99 -23.05 -23.68 11.02
N ASN A 100 -23.68 -22.80 11.81
CA ASN A 100 -23.11 -22.18 13.02
C ASN A 100 -21.74 -21.53 12.78
N ARG A 101 -21.54 -20.94 11.59
CA ARG A 101 -20.29 -20.25 11.25
C ARG A 101 -20.34 -18.81 11.73
N THR A 102 -19.18 -18.29 12.10
CA THR A 102 -19.00 -16.86 12.42
C THR A 102 -17.94 -16.26 11.50
N ILE A 103 -18.09 -14.97 11.18
CA ILE A 103 -17.14 -14.25 10.31
C ILE A 103 -15.71 -14.31 10.88
N SER A 104 -15.57 -14.23 12.20
CA SER A 104 -14.27 -14.26 12.90
C SER A 104 -13.58 -15.62 12.87
N ASN A 105 -14.34 -16.73 12.83
CA ASN A 105 -13.80 -18.09 12.86
C ASN A 105 -13.72 -18.75 11.47
N GLU A 106 -13.98 -18.01 10.40
CA GLU A 106 -13.93 -18.56 9.06
C GLU A 106 -12.47 -18.77 8.62
N PRO A 107 -12.04 -20.02 8.35
CA PRO A 107 -10.64 -20.32 8.07
C PRO A 107 -10.21 -19.74 6.72
N TRP A 108 -8.93 -19.35 6.59
CA TRP A 108 -8.38 -18.95 5.30
C TRP A 108 -8.20 -20.13 4.34
N LYS A 109 -7.89 -21.31 4.88
CA LYS A 109 -7.53 -22.52 4.14
C LYS A 109 -8.69 -23.01 3.28
N LYS A 110 -8.43 -23.24 1.99
CA LYS A 110 -9.43 -23.61 0.98
C LYS A 110 -10.26 -24.86 1.33
N LYS A 111 -9.67 -25.84 2.04
CA LYS A 111 -10.35 -27.10 2.40
C LYS A 111 -11.41 -26.93 3.49
N GLU A 112 -11.22 -25.97 4.39
CA GLU A 112 -12.04 -25.78 5.60
C GLU A 112 -13.04 -24.62 5.46
N ARG A 113 -12.88 -23.80 4.42
CA ARG A 113 -13.81 -22.72 4.08
C ARG A 113 -15.19 -23.26 3.73
N PHE A 114 -16.21 -22.55 4.19
CA PHE A 114 -17.60 -22.80 3.88
C PHE A 114 -17.88 -22.51 2.39
N CYS A 115 -17.55 -21.31 1.91
CA CYS A 115 -17.72 -20.96 0.50
C CYS A 115 -16.51 -21.40 -0.35
N LYS A 116 -16.47 -22.69 -0.71
CA LYS A 116 -15.38 -23.28 -1.51
C LYS A 116 -15.38 -22.85 -2.96
N GLU A 117 -16.57 -22.69 -3.55
CA GLU A 117 -16.75 -22.41 -4.97
C GLU A 117 -16.40 -20.97 -5.36
N ARG A 118 -16.26 -20.06 -4.37
CA ARG A 118 -15.86 -18.65 -4.60
C ARG A 118 -16.69 -18.00 -5.71
N SER A 119 -17.99 -18.28 -5.79
CA SER A 119 -18.90 -17.72 -6.79
C SER A 119 -18.90 -16.18 -6.80
N TYR A 120 -18.60 -15.56 -5.67
CA TYR A 120 -18.45 -14.12 -5.50
C TYR A 120 -17.09 -13.56 -5.95
N VAL A 121 -16.18 -14.36 -6.51
CA VAL A 121 -14.84 -13.91 -6.93
C VAL A 121 -14.78 -13.80 -8.44
N HIS A 122 -14.46 -12.60 -8.91
CA HIS A 122 -14.34 -12.24 -10.32
C HIS A 122 -12.90 -11.76 -10.61
N GLU A 123 -12.45 -11.91 -11.85
CA GLU A 123 -11.09 -11.52 -12.27
C GLU A 123 -11.10 -10.28 -13.18
N ASP A 124 -12.26 -9.93 -13.72
CA ASP A 124 -12.45 -8.82 -14.66
C ASP A 124 -13.43 -7.80 -14.10
N LEU A 125 -12.91 -6.61 -13.76
CA LEU A 125 -13.70 -5.52 -13.21
C LEU A 125 -14.66 -4.93 -14.25
N ASP A 126 -14.23 -4.73 -15.49
CA ASP A 126 -15.05 -4.09 -16.53
C ASP A 126 -16.27 -4.95 -16.84
N LYS A 127 -16.10 -6.27 -16.90
CA LYS A 127 -17.19 -7.23 -17.04
C LYS A 127 -18.13 -7.20 -15.83
N THR A 128 -17.58 -7.16 -14.62
CA THR A 128 -18.37 -7.05 -13.39
C THR A 128 -19.21 -5.76 -13.37
N LEU A 129 -18.63 -4.62 -13.69
CA LEU A 129 -19.33 -3.33 -13.70
C LEU A 129 -20.42 -3.26 -14.77
N LYS A 130 -20.16 -3.82 -15.96
CA LYS A 130 -21.18 -3.95 -17.02
C LYS A 130 -22.38 -4.78 -16.56
N ASN A 131 -22.13 -5.87 -15.83
CA ASN A 131 -23.19 -6.75 -15.32
C ASN A 131 -24.00 -6.11 -14.19
N MET A 132 -23.36 -5.32 -13.31
CA MET A 132 -24.00 -4.69 -12.15
C MET A 132 -24.76 -3.40 -12.50
N GLY A 133 -24.41 -2.75 -13.62
CA GLY A 133 -25.02 -1.50 -14.06
C GLY A 133 -24.41 -0.26 -13.40
N GLN A 134 -25.03 0.92 -13.64
CA GLN A 134 -24.47 2.23 -13.27
C GLN A 134 -24.45 2.52 -11.76
N ASP A 135 -25.24 1.79 -10.96
CA ASP A 135 -25.40 2.02 -9.53
C ASP A 135 -24.50 1.11 -8.66
N ALA A 136 -23.45 0.53 -9.25
CA ALA A 136 -22.54 -0.35 -8.53
C ALA A 136 -21.73 0.44 -7.49
N VAL A 137 -21.73 -0.05 -6.25
CA VAL A 137 -20.95 0.52 -5.16
C VAL A 137 -19.59 -0.18 -5.12
N LEU A 138 -18.56 0.53 -5.61
CA LEU A 138 -17.18 0.12 -5.45
C LEU A 138 -16.62 0.69 -4.16
N PHE A 139 -15.99 -0.18 -3.37
CA PHE A 139 -15.26 0.26 -2.20
C PHE A 139 -13.95 -0.50 -2.08
N THR A 140 -13.01 0.08 -1.35
CA THR A 140 -11.79 -0.58 -0.96
C THR A 140 -11.51 -0.25 0.50
N ILE A 141 -10.95 -1.21 1.22
CA ILE A 141 -10.43 -0.98 2.55
C ILE A 141 -8.94 -0.72 2.37
N VAL A 142 -8.40 0.27 3.06
CA VAL A 142 -6.97 0.55 3.04
C VAL A 142 -6.45 0.41 4.47
N ARG A 143 -5.27 -0.18 4.60
CA ARG A 143 -4.51 -0.24 5.85
C ARG A 143 -3.22 0.56 5.66
N ASP A 144 -2.61 0.99 6.75
CA ASP A 144 -1.27 1.56 6.72
C ASP A 144 -0.32 0.71 5.83
N PRO A 145 0.37 1.34 4.85
CA PRO A 145 1.24 0.62 3.92
C PRO A 145 2.40 -0.12 4.59
N VAL A 146 2.97 0.45 5.66
CA VAL A 146 4.11 -0.15 6.38
C VAL A 146 3.64 -1.40 7.11
N GLU A 147 2.52 -1.32 7.83
CA GLU A 147 1.97 -2.48 8.52
C GLU A 147 1.55 -3.61 7.56
N ARG A 148 1.00 -3.25 6.39
CA ARG A 148 0.67 -4.20 5.32
C ARG A 148 1.93 -4.88 4.79
N LEU A 149 2.99 -4.10 4.54
CA LEU A 149 4.27 -4.60 4.05
C LEU A 149 4.88 -5.61 5.04
N ILE A 150 4.97 -5.24 6.32
CA ILE A 150 5.51 -6.12 7.36
C ILE A 150 4.68 -7.41 7.45
N SER A 151 3.35 -7.30 7.47
CA SER A 151 2.47 -8.47 7.52
C SER A 151 2.66 -9.39 6.32
N GLY A 152 2.83 -8.83 5.12
CA GLY A 152 3.12 -9.56 3.89
C GLY A 152 4.49 -10.23 3.91
N PHE A 153 5.52 -9.51 4.33
CA PHE A 153 6.89 -10.03 4.44
C PHE A 153 6.96 -11.22 5.41
N VAL A 154 6.39 -11.08 6.61
CA VAL A 154 6.36 -12.17 7.60
C VAL A 154 5.60 -13.40 7.07
N ASP A 155 4.53 -13.19 6.29
CA ASP A 155 3.74 -14.28 5.69
C ASP A 155 4.46 -15.05 4.59
N LYS A 156 5.34 -14.39 3.83
CA LYS A 156 5.98 -14.95 2.63
C LYS A 156 7.44 -15.32 2.81
N CYS A 157 8.16 -14.64 3.69
CA CYS A 157 9.61 -14.76 3.81
C CYS A 157 10.08 -15.41 5.11
N LEU A 158 9.25 -15.40 6.16
CA LEU A 158 9.61 -15.96 7.47
C LEU A 158 8.82 -17.23 7.83
N ARG A 159 7.89 -17.66 6.98
CA ARG A 159 6.97 -18.76 7.23
C ARG A 159 7.13 -19.89 6.22
#